data_AF-A0A260Z6S7-F1
#
_entry.id   AF-A0A260Z6S7-F1
#
_cell.length_a   1.000
_cell.length_b   1.000
_cell.length_c   1.000
_cell.angle_alpha   90.00
_cell.angle_beta   90.00
_cell.angle_gamma   90.00
#
_symmetry.space_group_name_H-M   'P 1'
#
loop_
_entity.id
_entity.type
_entity.pdbx_description
1 polymer ?
#
loop_
_entity_poly.entity_id
_entity_poly.type
_entity_poly.pdbx_seq_one_letter_code
_entity_poly.pdbx_strand_id
1 'polypeptide(L)'
;MLEKLCTKLDLVANKIDGFSATARGHKHKMADQSSPIANKVRVPICVFCSQNHSATQCTVYPSSDDCWKRAGTQGLCKHCGHIGHSATICSKRFRRCLSCSDNHLSAFCSIENDQPTGSNQAEASGP
;
A
#
# COMPACT_ATOMS: atom_id res chain seq x y z
N MET A 1 10.85 -38.86 14.84
CA MET A 1 9.90 -37.72 14.75
C MET A 1 10.62 -36.38 14.91
N LEU A 2 11.53 -36.25 15.87
CA LEU A 2 12.42 -35.09 16.08
C LEU A 2 13.25 -34.70 14.85
N GLU A 3 13.88 -35.65 14.17
CA GLU A 3 14.74 -35.36 13.00
C GLU A 3 13.98 -34.70 11.84
N LYS A 4 12.70 -35.08 11.65
CA LYS A 4 11.80 -34.48 10.65
C LYS A 4 11.39 -33.05 11.01
N LEU A 5 11.42 -32.69 12.30
CA LEU A 5 11.14 -31.34 12.77
C LEU A 5 12.37 -30.45 12.59
N CYS A 6 13.57 -30.96 12.93
CA CYS A 6 14.83 -30.24 12.73
C CYS A 6 15.03 -29.86 11.25
N THR A 7 14.85 -30.81 10.34
CA THR A 7 14.96 -30.55 8.89
C THR A 7 13.96 -29.52 8.38
N LYS A 8 12.74 -29.49 8.94
CA LYS A 8 11.75 -28.46 8.58
C LYS A 8 12.12 -27.09 9.12
N LEU A 9 12.72 -27.01 10.31
CA LEU A 9 13.20 -25.76 10.89
C LEU A 9 14.39 -25.20 10.09
N ASP A 10 15.33 -26.04 9.70
CA ASP A 10 16.47 -25.64 8.85
C ASP A 10 16.00 -25.12 7.48
N LEU A 11 14.99 -25.77 6.88
CA LEU A 11 14.41 -25.31 5.62
C LEU A 11 13.77 -23.91 5.77
N VAL A 12 13.12 -23.64 6.89
CA VAL A 12 12.50 -22.34 7.18
C VAL A 12 13.56 -21.28 7.43
N ALA A 13 14.62 -21.58 8.19
CA ALA A 13 15.73 -20.67 8.45
C ALA A 13 16.39 -20.20 7.14
N ASN A 14 16.74 -21.15 6.26
CA ASN A 14 17.36 -20.85 4.97
C ASN A 14 16.50 -19.97 4.05
N LYS A 15 15.16 -20.11 4.12
CA LYS A 15 14.24 -19.25 3.34
C LYS A 15 14.14 -17.83 3.87
N ILE A 16 14.32 -17.63 5.19
CA ILE A 16 14.27 -16.30 5.81
C ILE A 16 15.53 -15.52 5.48
N ASP A 17 16.70 -16.15 5.50
CA ASP A 17 17.98 -15.50 5.19
C ASP A 17 18.04 -14.97 3.74
N GLY A 18 17.44 -15.70 2.80
CA GLY A 18 17.32 -15.25 1.40
C GLY A 18 16.38 -14.05 1.19
N PHE A 19 15.47 -13.78 2.13
CA PHE A 19 14.47 -12.72 1.99
C PHE A 19 15.01 -11.33 2.33
N SER A 20 16.04 -11.25 3.17
CA SER A 20 16.67 -9.99 3.62
C SER A 20 17.39 -9.22 2.48
N ALA A 21 17.81 -9.92 1.43
CA ALA A 21 18.66 -9.35 0.37
C ALA A 21 17.92 -8.47 -0.67
N THR A 22 16.58 -8.40 -0.64
CA THR A 22 15.81 -7.62 -1.64
C THR A 22 15.45 -6.20 -1.18
N ALA A 23 15.78 -5.82 0.06
CA ALA A 23 15.58 -4.46 0.56
C ALA A 23 16.70 -3.49 0.12
N ARG A 24 16.97 -3.39 -1.18
CA ARG A 24 17.78 -2.28 -1.70
C ARG A 24 16.86 -1.14 -2.11
N GLY A 25 16.72 -0.18 -1.20
CA GLY A 25 16.15 1.13 -1.51
C GLY A 25 16.91 1.75 -2.69
N HIS A 26 16.17 2.11 -3.74
CA HIS A 26 16.73 2.83 -4.87
C HIS A 26 17.21 4.20 -4.35
N LYS A 27 18.54 4.43 -4.35
CA LYS A 27 19.09 5.77 -4.13
C LYS A 27 18.75 6.61 -5.37
N HIS A 28 17.92 7.62 -5.20
CA HIS A 28 17.64 8.59 -6.25
C HIS A 28 18.92 9.40 -6.50
N LYS A 29 19.51 9.23 -7.69
CA LYS A 29 20.59 10.08 -8.20
C LYS A 29 19.98 11.43 -8.56
N MET A 30 20.40 12.50 -7.89
CA MET A 30 20.02 13.86 -8.25
C MET A 30 20.74 14.21 -9.57
N ALA A 31 20.05 14.04 -10.69
CA ALA A 31 20.51 14.51 -11.99
C ALA A 31 20.03 15.96 -12.18
N ASP A 32 20.96 16.78 -12.62
CA ASP A 32 20.83 18.21 -12.90
C ASP A 32 19.63 18.52 -13.81
N GLN A 33 18.78 19.44 -13.36
CA GLN A 33 17.50 19.76 -14.00
C GLN A 33 17.72 20.81 -15.08
N SER A 34 17.88 20.37 -16.33
CA SER A 34 17.77 21.25 -17.50
C SER A 34 17.11 20.51 -18.65
N SER A 35 15.88 20.05 -18.45
CA SER A 35 14.96 19.66 -19.52
C SER A 35 13.52 19.70 -19.01
N PRO A 36 12.54 20.20 -19.79
CA PRO A 36 11.14 20.15 -19.42
C PRO A 36 10.68 18.70 -19.49
N ILE A 37 10.76 17.99 -18.36
CA ILE A 37 10.20 16.66 -18.21
C ILE A 37 8.69 16.84 -18.27
N ALA A 38 8.09 16.48 -19.41
CA ALA A 38 6.66 16.25 -19.48
C ALA A 38 6.29 15.30 -18.34
N ASN A 39 5.58 15.80 -17.33
CA ASN A 39 5.15 15.04 -16.18
C ASN A 39 4.20 13.93 -16.66
N LYS A 40 4.74 12.78 -17.08
CA LYS A 40 3.95 11.57 -17.28
C LYS A 40 3.36 11.22 -15.92
N VAL A 41 2.07 11.49 -15.75
CA VAL A 41 1.28 11.09 -14.59
C VAL A 41 1.42 9.57 -14.49
N ARG A 42 2.17 9.10 -13.49
CA ARG A 42 2.32 7.68 -13.24
C ARG A 42 1.00 7.17 -12.66
N VAL A 43 0.36 6.25 -13.35
CA VAL A 43 -0.82 5.55 -12.84
C VAL A 43 -0.39 4.75 -11.59
N PRO A 44 -1.12 4.83 -10.47
CA PRO A 44 -0.80 4.06 -9.28
C PRO A 44 -0.86 2.55 -9.58
N ILE A 45 -0.01 1.79 -8.90
CA ILE A 45 -0.04 0.33 -8.92
C ILE A 45 -0.76 -0.14 -7.66
N CYS A 46 -1.75 -1.01 -7.84
CA CYS A 46 -2.54 -1.55 -6.74
C CYS A 46 -1.69 -2.47 -5.87
N VAL A 47 -1.67 -2.21 -4.55
CA VAL A 47 -0.89 -2.99 -3.59
C VAL A 47 -1.41 -4.43 -3.40
N PHE A 48 -2.64 -4.74 -3.84
CA PHE A 48 -3.25 -6.06 -3.66
C PHE A 48 -3.10 -6.98 -4.86
N CYS A 49 -3.28 -6.44 -6.08
CA CYS A 49 -3.29 -7.21 -7.32
C CYS A 49 -2.23 -6.77 -8.35
N SER A 50 -1.42 -5.74 -8.03
CA SER A 50 -0.32 -5.25 -8.87
C SER A 50 -0.71 -4.71 -10.25
N GLN A 51 -2.00 -4.44 -10.48
CA GLN A 51 -2.50 -3.80 -11.70
C GLN A 51 -2.52 -2.27 -11.60
N ASN A 52 -2.71 -1.60 -12.74
CA ASN A 52 -2.70 -0.15 -12.87
C ASN A 52 -4.00 0.52 -12.37
N HIS A 53 -4.20 0.55 -11.06
CA HIS A 53 -5.27 1.30 -10.39
C HIS A 53 -4.91 1.59 -8.93
N SER A 54 -5.68 2.47 -8.27
CA SER A 54 -5.55 2.72 -6.84
C SER A 54 -6.16 1.59 -6.01
N ALA A 55 -5.62 1.30 -4.83
CA ALA A 55 -6.10 0.20 -3.98
C ALA A 55 -7.59 0.29 -3.61
N THR A 56 -8.14 1.50 -3.52
CA THR A 56 -9.56 1.78 -3.26
C THR A 56 -10.48 1.47 -4.44
N GLN A 57 -9.91 1.24 -5.63
CA GLN A 57 -10.66 0.92 -6.87
C GLN A 57 -10.39 -0.52 -7.32
N CYS A 58 -9.93 -1.40 -6.42
CA CYS A 58 -9.57 -2.76 -6.78
C CYS A 58 -10.81 -3.63 -6.99
N THR A 59 -11.05 -4.08 -8.22
CA THR A 59 -12.14 -5.01 -8.54
C THR A 59 -11.84 -6.46 -8.14
N VAL A 60 -10.56 -6.81 -7.94
CA VAL A 60 -10.14 -8.15 -7.51
C VAL A 60 -10.34 -8.35 -6.00
N TYR A 61 -10.19 -7.27 -5.22
CA TYR A 61 -10.40 -7.25 -3.76
C TYR A 61 -11.32 -6.07 -3.44
N PRO A 62 -12.64 -6.21 -3.70
CA PRO A 62 -13.58 -5.08 -3.62
C PRO A 62 -13.98 -4.75 -2.18
N SER A 63 -13.93 -5.72 -1.25
CA SER A 63 -14.36 -5.54 0.12
C SER A 63 -13.18 -5.26 1.07
N SER A 64 -13.44 -4.49 2.13
CA SER A 64 -12.48 -4.26 3.22
C SER A 64 -11.96 -5.58 3.81
N ASP A 65 -12.84 -6.55 4.01
CA ASP A 65 -12.49 -7.87 4.54
C ASP A 65 -11.54 -8.64 3.62
N ASP A 66 -11.76 -8.60 2.31
CA ASP A 66 -10.86 -9.25 1.36
C ASP A 66 -9.50 -8.56 1.30
N CYS A 67 -9.48 -7.22 1.41
CA CYS A 67 -8.25 -6.45 1.55
C CYS A 67 -7.48 -6.88 2.81
N TRP A 68 -8.15 -7.00 3.97
CA TRP A 68 -7.52 -7.44 5.22
C TRP A 68 -6.99 -8.86 5.15
N LYS A 69 -7.76 -9.80 4.58
CA LYS A 69 -7.30 -11.19 4.34
C LYS A 69 -6.09 -11.21 3.42
N ARG A 70 -6.11 -10.42 2.34
CA ARG A 70 -4.99 -10.29 1.40
C ARG A 70 -3.76 -9.70 2.07
N ALA A 71 -3.93 -8.71 2.94
CA ALA A 71 -2.84 -8.12 3.70
C ALA A 71 -2.21 -9.13 4.69
N GLY A 72 -3.03 -9.91 5.41
CA GLY A 72 -2.54 -10.96 6.30
C GLY A 72 -1.76 -12.05 5.56
N THR A 73 -2.28 -12.51 4.41
CA THR A 73 -1.64 -13.57 3.61
C THR A 73 -0.33 -13.12 2.96
N GLN A 74 -0.22 -11.86 2.56
CA GLN A 74 0.97 -11.30 1.88
C GLN A 74 1.92 -10.57 2.84
N GLY A 75 1.58 -10.45 4.13
CA GLY A 75 2.37 -9.69 5.10
C GLY A 75 2.42 -8.18 4.81
N LEU A 76 1.35 -7.61 4.25
CA LEU A 76 1.29 -6.19 3.93
C LEU A 76 1.07 -5.36 5.20
N CYS A 77 1.80 -4.26 5.33
CA CYS A 77 1.59 -3.32 6.41
C CYS A 77 0.23 -2.59 6.25
N LYS A 78 -0.60 -2.63 7.28
CA LYS A 78 -1.93 -1.98 7.31
C LYS A 78 -1.93 -0.46 7.05
N HIS A 79 -0.80 0.21 7.23
CA HIS A 79 -0.68 1.66 7.07
C HIS A 79 -0.20 2.08 5.68
N CYS A 80 0.51 1.22 4.96
CA CYS A 80 1.14 1.61 3.68
C CYS A 80 1.04 0.58 2.57
N GLY A 81 0.56 -0.63 2.85
CA GLY A 81 0.41 -1.71 1.88
C GLY A 81 1.73 -2.28 1.35
N HIS A 82 2.87 -2.04 2.00
CA HIS A 82 4.16 -2.60 1.60
C HIS A 82 4.60 -3.69 2.58
N ILE A 83 5.37 -4.66 2.08
CA ILE A 83 6.02 -5.71 2.86
C ILE A 83 7.33 -5.22 3.49
N GLY A 84 7.94 -6.06 4.34
CA GLY A 84 9.31 -5.85 4.85
C GLY A 84 9.41 -4.99 6.11
N HIS A 85 8.29 -4.62 6.74
CA HIS A 85 8.28 -3.94 8.03
C HIS A 85 7.00 -4.19 8.81
N SER A 86 7.07 -4.05 10.15
CA SER A 86 5.89 -4.11 11.02
C SER A 86 5.15 -2.77 11.05
N ALA A 87 3.87 -2.80 11.46
CA ALA A 87 3.06 -1.59 11.59
C ALA A 87 3.66 -0.57 12.57
N THR A 88 4.34 -1.02 13.63
CA THR A 88 4.90 -0.16 14.69
C THR A 88 6.07 0.71 14.20
N ILE A 89 6.90 0.18 13.30
CA ILE A 89 8.04 0.90 12.72
C ILE A 89 7.72 1.56 11.37
N CYS A 90 6.47 1.45 10.90
CA CYS A 90 6.07 2.03 9.64
C CYS A 90 6.22 3.56 9.68
N SER A 91 6.86 4.13 8.66
CA SER A 91 6.96 5.59 8.50
C SER A 91 5.59 6.25 8.29
N LYS A 92 4.60 5.48 7.80
CA LYS A 92 3.21 5.92 7.58
C LYS A 92 2.26 5.48 8.70
N ARG A 93 2.75 5.06 9.88
CA ARG A 93 1.91 4.57 11.00
C ARG A 93 0.81 5.52 11.48
N PHE A 94 0.99 6.83 11.26
CA PHE A 94 0.02 7.88 11.57
C PHE A 94 -0.79 8.36 10.35
N ARG A 95 -0.76 7.62 9.24
CA ARG A 95 -1.66 7.89 8.10
C ARG A 95 -3.09 7.78 8.61
N ARG A 96 -3.87 8.85 8.45
CA ARG A 96 -5.31 8.84 8.67
C ARG A 96 -6.06 8.36 7.44
N CYS A 97 -7.04 7.50 7.67
CA CYS A 97 -8.03 7.10 6.69
C CYS A 97 -8.86 8.32 6.28
N LEU A 98 -9.19 8.40 4.99
CA LEU A 98 -10.00 9.50 4.47
C LEU A 98 -11.48 9.39 4.85
N SER A 99 -11.95 8.19 5.23
CA SER A 99 -13.36 7.92 5.51
C SER A 99 -13.66 7.96 7.01
N CYS A 100 -12.87 7.27 7.84
CA CYS A 100 -13.13 7.18 9.29
C CYS A 100 -12.10 7.91 10.17
N SER A 101 -11.09 8.56 9.58
CA SER A 101 -9.98 9.23 10.29
C SER A 101 -9.06 8.35 11.15
N ASP A 102 -9.34 7.04 11.31
CA ASP A 102 -8.43 6.11 12.00
C ASP A 102 -7.13 5.85 11.25
N ASN A 103 -6.17 5.25 11.95
CA ASN A 103 -4.84 4.98 11.39
C ASN A 103 -4.78 3.69 10.55
N HIS A 104 -5.12 3.78 9.26
CA HIS A 104 -4.95 2.71 8.27
C HIS A 104 -4.91 3.26 6.82
N LEU A 105 -4.51 2.43 5.85
CA LEU A 105 -4.66 2.73 4.43
C LEU A 105 -6.15 2.66 4.05
N SER A 106 -6.72 3.70 3.44
CA SER A 106 -8.17 3.83 3.21
C SER A 106 -8.83 2.64 2.50
N ALA A 107 -8.08 1.85 1.71
CA ALA A 107 -8.60 0.64 1.09
C ALA A 107 -8.92 -0.51 2.06
N PHE A 108 -8.53 -0.37 3.34
CA PHE A 108 -8.89 -1.26 4.45
C PHE A 108 -10.07 -0.73 5.29
N CYS A 109 -10.69 0.38 4.88
CA CYS A 109 -11.81 0.94 5.63
C CYS A 109 -13.11 0.22 5.26
N SER A 110 -13.88 -0.16 6.27
CA SER A 110 -15.21 -0.76 6.08
C SER A 110 -16.33 0.26 5.95
N ILE A 111 -16.04 1.55 6.15
CA ILE A 111 -17.00 2.62 5.91
C ILE A 111 -16.96 2.96 4.43
N GLU A 112 -18.09 2.79 3.75
CA GLU A 112 -18.24 3.24 2.37
C GLU A 112 -18.03 4.75 2.30
N ASN A 113 -17.20 5.18 1.36
CA ASN A 113 -16.91 6.59 1.17
C ASN A 113 -18.18 7.28 0.65
N ASP A 114 -18.94 7.94 1.52
CA ASP A 114 -19.73 9.10 1.11
C ASP A 114 -18.72 10.17 0.67
N GLN A 115 -18.32 10.14 -0.60
CA GLN A 115 -17.50 11.20 -1.16
C GLN A 115 -18.33 12.49 -1.13
N PRO A 116 -17.86 13.58 -0.48
CA PRO A 116 -18.31 14.90 -0.91
C PRO A 116 -17.71 15.11 -2.30
N THR A 117 -18.49 14.86 -3.34
CA THR A 117 -18.22 15.41 -4.67
C THR A 117 -18.14 16.92 -4.52
N GLY A 118 -16.92 17.47 -4.56
CA GLY A 118 -16.67 18.88 -4.68
C GLY A 118 -17.18 19.39 -6.01
N SER A 119 -18.49 19.61 -6.10
CA SER A 119 -19.12 20.39 -7.16
C SER A 119 -18.79 21.86 -6.89
N ASN A 120 -17.76 22.39 -7.53
CA ASN A 120 -17.59 23.83 -7.64
C ASN A 120 -18.72 24.37 -8.53
N GLN A 121 -19.84 24.78 -7.93
CA GLN A 121 -20.73 25.74 -8.56
C GLN A 121 -20.11 27.12 -8.37
N ALA A 122 -19.55 27.67 -9.45
CA ALA A 122 -19.29 29.08 -9.55
C ALA A 122 -20.64 29.79 -9.68
N GLU A 123 -21.14 30.36 -8.58
CA GLU A 123 -22.20 31.35 -8.65
C GLU A 123 -21.60 32.67 -9.15
N ALA A 124 -21.82 32.96 -10.43
CA ALA A 124 -21.64 34.29 -10.99
C ALA A 124 -22.83 35.14 -10.57
N SER A 125 -22.68 35.91 -9.49
CA SER A 125 -23.62 36.97 -9.12
C SER A 125 -23.22 38.26 -9.86
N GLY A 126 -23.95 38.59 -10.92
CA GLY A 126 -24.32 39.98 -11.22
C GLY A 126 -25.76 40.22 -10.73
N PRO A 127 -26.35 41.43 -10.83
CA PRO A 127 -25.94 42.61 -11.60
C PRO A 127 -25.24 43.72 -10.79
#